data_AF-A0A2R4M0E1-F1
#
_entry.id   AF-A0A2R4M0E1-F1
#
_cell.length_a   1.000
_cell.length_b   1.000
_cell.length_c   1.000
_cell.angle_alpha   90.00
_cell.angle_beta   90.00
_cell.angle_gamma   90.00
#
_symmetry.space_group_name_H-M   'P 1'
#
loop_
_entity.id
_entity.type
_entity.pdbx_description
1 polymer ?
#
loop_
_entity_poly.entity_id
_entity_poly.type
_entity_poly.pdbx_seq_one_letter_code
_entity_poly.pdbx_strand_id
1 'polypeptide(L)'
;MDHNDMTFDQLCELFGYEPKRRPLDAREAAALLGVHPSTLEGYRLRGGGPRFFNPPRTRVVRYAERDLLVWLVASARTSTSQALSA
;
A
#
# COMPACT_ATOMS: atom_id res chain seq x y z
N MET A 1 1.79 1.99 -17.66
CA MET A 1 3.03 1.36 -17.18
C MET A 1 2.61 0.40 -16.10
N ASP A 2 2.95 -0.87 -16.21
CA ASP A 2 2.61 -1.85 -15.18
C ASP A 2 3.53 -1.63 -13.98
N HIS A 3 3.02 -0.95 -12.96
CA HIS A 3 3.77 -0.57 -11.76
C HIS A 3 4.24 -1.78 -10.94
N ASN A 4 3.76 -2.98 -11.28
CA ASN A 4 4.17 -4.22 -10.67
C ASN A 4 5.58 -4.66 -11.08
N ASP A 5 6.15 -4.10 -12.15
CA ASP A 5 7.52 -4.40 -12.62
C ASP A 5 8.59 -3.53 -11.95
N MET A 6 8.20 -2.48 -11.21
CA MET A 6 9.16 -1.70 -10.43
C MET A 6 9.76 -2.56 -9.32
N THR A 7 11.09 -2.50 -9.20
CA THR A 7 11.82 -3.16 -8.13
C THR A 7 11.55 -2.45 -6.80
N PHE A 8 11.71 -3.17 -5.69
CA PHE A 8 11.51 -2.57 -4.36
C PHE A 8 12.47 -1.39 -4.11
N ASP A 9 13.70 -1.47 -4.60
CA ASP A 9 14.71 -0.42 -4.45
C ASP A 9 14.30 0.88 -5.18
N GLN A 10 13.83 0.75 -6.43
CA GLN A 10 13.30 1.88 -7.20
C GLN A 10 12.09 2.53 -6.53
N LEU A 11 11.21 1.73 -5.92
CA LEU A 11 10.06 2.24 -5.17
C LEU A 11 10.50 3.00 -3.91
N CYS A 12 11.51 2.50 -3.21
CA CYS A 12 12.08 3.17 -2.06
C CYS A 12 12.69 4.52 -2.47
N GLU A 13 13.49 4.55 -3.55
CA GLU A 13 14.08 5.78 -4.07
C GLU A 13 13.01 6.80 -4.48
N LEU A 14 11.98 6.36 -5.22
CA LEU A 14 10.91 7.23 -5.71
C LEU A 14 10.17 7.97 -4.59
N PHE A 15 9.92 7.30 -3.47
CA PHE A 15 9.18 7.87 -2.33
C PHE A 15 10.09 8.33 -1.19
N GLY A 16 11.42 8.25 -1.34
CA GLY A 16 12.36 8.52 -0.25
C GLY A 16 12.10 7.64 0.98
N TYR A 17 11.65 6.41 0.75
CA TYR A 17 11.24 5.48 1.81
C TYR A 17 12.43 4.67 2.32
N GLU A 18 12.63 4.67 3.64
CA GLU A 18 13.63 3.83 4.29
C GLU A 18 13.00 2.47 4.72
N PRO A 19 13.45 1.34 4.15
CA PRO A 19 12.83 0.05 4.40
C PRO A 19 13.15 -0.49 5.79
N LYS A 20 12.13 -0.91 6.53
CA LYS A 20 12.25 -1.58 7.84
C LYS A 20 12.56 -3.07 7.72
N ARG A 21 12.45 -3.66 6.53
CA ARG A 21 12.75 -5.08 6.24
C ARG A 21 11.92 -6.05 7.09
N ARG A 22 10.69 -5.68 7.40
CA ARG A 22 9.71 -6.52 8.10
C ARG A 22 8.29 -6.15 7.69
N PRO A 23 7.30 -7.04 7.84
CA PRO A 23 5.90 -6.68 7.62
C PRO A 23 5.45 -5.56 8.57
N LEU A 24 4.71 -4.61 8.03
CA LEU A 24 4.14 -3.50 8.76
C LEU A 24 2.76 -3.87 9.33
N ASP A 25 2.42 -3.30 10.48
CA ASP A 25 1.06 -3.34 10.99
C ASP A 25 0.16 -2.30 10.32
N ALA A 26 -1.14 -2.30 10.65
CA ALA A 26 -2.08 -1.36 10.06
C ALA A 26 -1.80 0.10 10.45
N ARG A 27 -1.19 0.37 11.61
CA ARG A 27 -0.86 1.75 12.02
C ARG A 27 0.36 2.25 11.28
N GLU A 28 1.39 1.42 11.14
CA GLU A 28 2.60 1.73 10.38
C GLU A 28 2.28 1.92 8.89
N ALA A 29 1.43 1.04 8.33
CA ALA A 29 0.96 1.19 6.96
C ALA A 29 0.14 2.49 6.78
N ALA A 30 -0.74 2.83 7.73
CA ALA A 30 -1.52 4.06 7.68
C ALA A 30 -0.63 5.30 7.78
N ALA A 31 0.38 5.28 8.64
CA ALA A 31 1.37 6.35 8.77
C ALA A 31 2.17 6.55 7.47
N LEU A 32 2.59 5.45 6.81
CA LEU A 32 3.27 5.49 5.52
C LEU A 32 2.39 6.12 4.43
N LEU A 33 1.10 5.80 4.42
CA LEU A 33 0.14 6.31 3.43
C LEU A 33 -0.42 7.70 3.78
N GLY A 34 -0.13 8.24 4.96
CA GLY A 34 -0.69 9.52 5.41
C GLY A 34 -2.22 9.49 5.67
N VAL A 35 -2.79 8.33 5.98
CA VAL A 35 -4.23 8.17 6.24
C VAL A 35 -4.51 7.69 7.66
N HIS A 36 -5.76 7.77 8.10
CA HIS A 36 -6.17 7.17 9.37
C HIS A 36 -6.22 5.63 9.27
N PRO A 37 -5.87 4.85 10.32
CA PRO A 37 -5.95 3.39 10.28
C PRO A 37 -7.34 2.84 9.91
N SER A 38 -8.42 3.53 10.30
CA SER A 38 -9.79 3.14 9.91
C SER A 38 -10.05 3.27 8.40
N THR A 39 -9.30 4.13 7.70
CA THR A 39 -9.36 4.21 6.23
C THR A 39 -8.88 2.90 5.60
N LEU A 40 -7.78 2.32 6.14
CA LEU A 40 -7.27 1.02 5.69
C LEU A 40 -8.24 -0.13 6.00
N GLU A 41 -8.96 -0.08 7.12
CA GLU A 41 -10.06 -1.02 7.40
C GLU A 41 -11.16 -0.90 6.34
N GLY A 42 -11.60 0.31 6.04
CA GLY A 42 -12.58 0.57 5.00
C GLY A 42 -12.13 0.09 3.63
N TYR A 43 -10.86 0.26 3.27
CA TYR A 43 -10.31 -0.24 2.02
C TYR A 43 -10.30 -1.77 1.94
N ARG A 44 -10.02 -2.47 3.03
CA ARG A 44 -10.10 -3.94 3.10
C ARG A 44 -11.52 -4.45 2.88
N LEU A 45 -12.52 -3.73 3.40
CA LEU A 45 -13.93 -4.09 3.22
C LEU A 45 -14.43 -3.83 1.79
N ARG A 46 -14.02 -2.72 1.19
CA ARG A 46 -14.51 -2.29 -0.15
C ARG A 46 -13.69 -2.84 -1.32
N GLY A 47 -12.48 -3.34 -1.09
CA GLY A 47 -11.63 -3.91 -2.14
C GLY A 47 -10.82 -2.90 -2.95
N GLY A 48 -10.48 -1.72 -2.39
CA GLY A 48 -9.75 -0.65 -3.08
C GLY A 48 -8.40 -0.28 -2.46
N GLY A 49 -7.90 -1.10 -1.53
CA GLY A 49 -6.68 -0.82 -0.76
C GLY A 49 -5.44 -1.58 -1.22
N PRO A 50 -4.30 -1.29 -0.58
CA PRO A 50 -3.09 -2.08 -0.78
C PRO A 50 -3.32 -3.54 -0.39
N ARG A 51 -2.57 -4.43 -1.03
CA ARG A 51 -2.56 -5.86 -0.69
C ARG A 51 -2.16 -6.04 0.77
N PHE A 52 -2.90 -6.92 1.46
CA PHE A 52 -2.65 -7.24 2.85
C PHE A 52 -2.51 -8.75 3.04
N PHE A 53 -1.83 -9.12 4.11
CA PHE A 53 -1.66 -10.49 4.56
C PHE A 53 -2.44 -10.69 5.86
N ASN A 54 -3.27 -11.72 5.88
CA ASN A 54 -4.00 -12.15 7.07
C ASN A 54 -3.66 -13.64 7.33
N PRO A 55 -2.68 -13.92 8.20
CA PRO A 55 -2.29 -15.28 8.51
C PRO A 55 -3.48 -16.10 9.05
N PRO A 56 -3.67 -17.36 8.60
CA PRO A 56 -4.77 -18.19 9.04
C PRO A 56 -4.86 -18.30 10.56
N ARG A 57 -6.08 -18.34 11.08
CA ARG A 57 -6.38 -18.45 12.54
C ARG A 57 -5.89 -17.27 13.39
N THR A 58 -5.50 -16.15 12.78
CA THR A 58 -5.18 -14.90 13.49
C THR A 58 -6.16 -13.80 13.14
N ARG A 59 -6.24 -12.77 13.98
CA ARG A 59 -6.94 -11.50 13.67
C ARG A 59 -5.96 -10.42 13.21
N VAL A 60 -4.73 -10.81 12.89
CA VAL A 60 -3.62 -9.90 12.61
C VAL A 60 -3.61 -9.60 11.12
N VAL A 61 -3.52 -8.32 10.79
CA VAL A 61 -3.32 -7.87 9.42
C VAL A 61 -1.95 -7.22 9.29
N ARG A 62 -1.21 -7.68 8.28
CA ARG A 62 0.13 -7.21 7.94
C ARG A 62 0.17 -6.71 6.51
N TYR A 63 1.07 -5.77 6.26
CA TYR A 63 1.33 -5.20 4.94
C TYR A 63 2.80 -5.42 4.59
N ALA A 64 3.07 -5.83 3.35
CA ALA A 64 4.42 -5.77 2.82
C ALA A 64 4.72 -4.34 2.40
N GLU A 65 5.93 -3.87 2.70
CA GLU A 65 6.38 -2.52 2.35
C GLU A 65 6.28 -2.30 0.84
N ARG A 66 6.75 -3.26 0.04
CA ARG A 66 6.64 -3.24 -1.42
C ARG A 66 5.20 -3.06 -1.88
N ASP A 67 4.25 -3.81 -1.34
CA ASP A 67 2.85 -3.77 -1.78
C ASP A 67 2.20 -2.41 -1.49
N LEU A 68 2.57 -1.75 -0.38
CA LEU A 68 2.13 -0.39 -0.06
C LEU A 68 2.68 0.62 -1.07
N LEU A 69 3.98 0.54 -1.39
CA LEU A 69 4.60 1.46 -2.35
C LEU A 69 4.08 1.22 -3.77
N VAL A 70 3.91 -0.03 -4.19
CA VAL A 70 3.31 -0.37 -5.49
C VAL A 70 1.89 0.21 -5.58
N TRP A 71 1.09 0.07 -4.52
CA TRP A 71 -0.25 0.65 -4.49
C TRP A 71 -0.23 2.18 -4.61
N LEU A 72 0.72 2.85 -3.95
CA LEU A 72 0.92 4.29 -4.09
C LEU A 72 1.27 4.69 -5.53
N VAL A 73 2.24 4.03 -6.17
CA VAL A 73 2.57 4.33 -7.59
C VAL A 73 1.38 4.07 -8.50
N ALA A 74 0.65 2.96 -8.29
CA ALA A 74 -0.55 2.64 -9.06
C ALA A 74 -1.67 3.67 -8.88
N SER A 75 -1.66 4.41 -7.77
CA SER A 75 -2.58 5.51 -7.51
C SER A 75 -2.14 6.85 -8.13
N ALA A 76 -0.99 6.91 -8.82
CA ALA A 76 -0.53 8.11 -9.50
C ALA A 76 -1.55 8.55 -10.57
N ARG A 77 -2.09 9.76 -10.40
CA ARG A 77 -3.03 10.40 -11.33
C ARG A 77 -2.52 11.79 -11.68
N THR A 78 -2.69 12.17 -12.94
CA THR A 78 -2.40 13.54 -13.40
C THR A 78 -3.61 14.46 -13.24
N SER A 79 -4.82 13.89 -13.09
CA SER A 79 -6.07 14.62 -12.92
C SER A 79 -6.97 13.94 -11.89
N THR A 80 -7.60 14.73 -11.02
CA THR A 80 -8.55 14.25 -10.00
C THR A 80 -9.81 13.62 -10.59
N SER A 81 -10.11 13.88 -11.86
CA SER A 81 -11.23 13.28 -12.61
C SER A 81 -10.85 11.98 -13.33
N GLN A 82 -9.58 11.57 -13.29
CA GLN A 82 -9.12 10.36 -13.97
C GLN A 82 -9.59 9.13 -13.19
N ALA A 83 -10.54 8.39 -13.76
CA ALA A 83 -11.07 7.16 -13.17
C ALA A 83 -10.00 6.06 -13.07
N LEU A 84 -10.14 5.19 -12.05
CA LEU A 84 -9.39 3.95 -11.92
C LEU A 84 -9.71 3.05 -13.12
N SER A 85 -8.77 2.91 -14.05
CA SER A 85 -8.82 1.85 -15.07
C SER A 85 -8.66 0.52 -14.34
N ALA A 86 -9.76 -0.24 -14.28
CA ALA A 86 -9.86 -1.56 -13.66
C ALA A 86 -9.18 -2.64 -14.49
#